data_AF-A0A8T0KIK5-F1
#
_entry.id   AF-A0A8T0KIK5-F1
#
_cell.length_a   1.000
_cell.length_b   1.000
_cell.length_c   1.000
_cell.angle_alpha   90.00
_cell.angle_beta   90.00
_cell.angle_gamma   90.00
#
_symmetry.space_group_name_H-M   'P 1'
#
loop_
_entity.id
_entity.type
_entity.pdbx_description
1 polymer ?
#
loop_
_entity_poly.entity_id
_entity_poly.type
_entity_poly.pdbx_seq_one_letter_code
_entity_poly.pdbx_strand_id
1 'polypeptide(L)'
;MNPTEWNREVLMVERTNLMFHNKVIGGTAIKRLISRLIDHFGMAYTSHILDQVKTLGFRQATATSISLGIDDLLTIPSKGWLVRDAEHQNLILEKQHHFGNVHAVEKLRQSIEIWYATSEYFRQEMNPNFRMTDPFNPVHIMSFSGARGNASQVHQLVGMRGLMSDPQGQMIDLPIQSNLREGLSLTEYIISCYGARKGVVDTAVRTSDAGYLTRRLVEVVQHIVIRRTNCGTIRGISVNTQNEMMPESSWTQTLIGRVLADDIYRGSRCIAIRNQDIGIGLLNRLKTFQTQPISIQTPFTCRNTSWICRLCYGQSPTQGHLVELGEAVGIIAGQSIGEPSTQLTLRTFHTGGVFTGGTAEQV
;
A
#
# COMPACT_ATOMS: atom_id res chain seq x y z
N MET A 1 -38.10 10.18 46.82
CA MET A 1 -37.08 10.90 46.05
C MET A 1 -36.45 9.89 45.10
N ASN A 2 -36.58 10.12 43.80
CA ASN A 2 -36.46 9.09 42.76
C ASN A 2 -34.98 8.81 42.42
N PRO A 3 -34.54 7.54 42.24
CA PRO A 3 -33.15 7.17 41.91
C PRO A 3 -32.69 7.57 40.49
N THR A 4 -33.51 8.28 39.73
CA THR A 4 -33.30 8.58 38.31
C THR A 4 -32.48 9.83 38.04
N GLU A 5 -32.26 10.69 39.05
CA GLU A 5 -31.52 11.95 38.87
C GLU A 5 -30.00 11.77 39.02
N TRP A 6 -29.55 10.87 39.91
CA TRP A 6 -28.12 10.55 40.08
C TRP A 6 -27.49 9.89 38.85
N ASN A 7 -28.26 9.08 38.11
CA ASN A 7 -27.76 8.45 36.88
C ASN A 7 -27.67 9.45 35.70
N ARG A 8 -28.34 10.60 35.75
CA ARG A 8 -28.19 11.63 34.71
C ARG A 8 -26.97 12.51 34.93
N GLU A 9 -26.62 12.84 36.17
CA GLU A 9 -25.43 13.65 36.44
C GLU A 9 -24.13 12.88 36.21
N VAL A 10 -24.07 11.58 36.54
CA VAL A 10 -22.88 10.75 36.26
C VAL A 10 -22.69 10.51 34.75
N LEU A 11 -23.78 10.46 33.96
CA LEU A 11 -23.70 10.40 32.49
C LEU A 11 -23.38 11.74 31.81
N MET A 12 -23.43 12.87 32.54
CA MET A 12 -23.14 14.20 31.97
C MET A 12 -21.72 14.70 32.24
N VAL A 13 -21.02 14.15 33.23
CA VAL A 13 -19.65 14.57 33.60
C VAL A 13 -18.56 13.87 32.77
N GLU A 14 -18.88 12.78 32.08
CA GLU A 14 -18.06 12.23 30.99
C GLU A 14 -18.53 12.73 29.62
N ARG A 15 -18.64 14.05 29.44
CA ARG A 15 -18.28 14.66 28.15
C ARG A 15 -16.76 14.57 28.00
N THR A 16 -16.26 13.34 27.97
CA THR A 16 -14.96 12.99 27.42
C THR A 16 -14.88 13.69 26.07
N ASN A 17 -13.80 14.45 25.84
CA ASN A 17 -13.50 15.15 24.58
C ASN A 17 -14.03 14.37 23.38
N LEU A 18 -15.23 14.73 22.90
CA LEU A 18 -15.80 14.16 21.68
C LEU A 18 -14.86 14.65 20.59
N MET A 19 -13.90 13.80 20.21
CA MET A 19 -12.93 14.11 19.17
C MET A 19 -13.70 14.43 17.89
N PHE A 20 -13.88 15.71 17.64
CA PHE A 20 -14.60 16.18 16.46
C PHE A 20 -13.69 16.02 15.24
N HIS A 21 -14.05 15.10 14.35
CA HIS A 21 -13.32 14.84 13.12
C HIS A 21 -13.94 15.60 11.94
N ASN A 22 -13.49 16.85 11.74
CA ASN A 22 -13.90 17.68 10.60
C ASN A 22 -13.01 17.48 9.37
N LYS A 23 -12.98 16.27 8.82
CA LYS A 23 -12.23 15.95 7.59
C LYS A 23 -13.01 14.96 6.73
N VAL A 24 -12.82 15.05 5.42
CA VAL A 24 -13.36 14.07 4.47
C VAL A 24 -12.78 12.68 4.79
N ILE A 25 -13.64 11.69 4.97
CA ILE A 25 -13.27 10.33 5.33
C ILE A 25 -13.21 9.47 4.06
N GLY A 26 -12.02 9.37 3.45
CA GLY A 26 -11.73 8.38 2.41
C GLY A 26 -11.22 7.04 2.99
N GLY A 27 -10.91 6.08 2.10
CA GLY A 27 -10.48 4.73 2.46
C GLY A 27 -9.18 4.67 3.29
N THR A 28 -8.28 5.64 3.16
CA THR A 28 -7.07 5.75 4.01
C THR A 28 -7.39 6.42 5.35
N ALA A 29 -8.26 7.42 5.34
CA ALA A 29 -8.67 8.14 6.55
C ALA A 29 -9.49 7.25 7.48
N ILE A 30 -10.38 6.40 6.96
CA ILE A 30 -11.17 5.47 7.77
C ILE A 30 -10.29 4.43 8.46
N LYS A 31 -9.24 3.92 7.79
CA LYS A 31 -8.26 3.02 8.42
C LYS A 31 -7.54 3.69 9.59
N ARG A 32 -7.12 4.96 9.42
CA ARG A 32 -6.49 5.75 10.49
C ARG A 32 -7.45 6.00 11.65
N LEU A 33 -8.73 6.25 11.36
CA LEU A 33 -9.76 6.40 12.38
C LEU A 33 -9.94 5.09 13.17
N ILE A 34 -10.03 3.96 12.49
CA ILE A 34 -10.13 2.63 13.12
C ILE A 34 -8.93 2.37 14.03
N SER A 35 -7.71 2.61 13.57
CA SER A 35 -6.51 2.44 14.41
C SER A 35 -6.59 3.26 15.69
N ARG A 36 -7.01 4.54 15.61
CA ARG A 36 -7.18 5.39 16.80
C ARG A 36 -8.26 4.90 17.75
N LEU A 37 -9.36 4.37 17.22
CA LEU A 37 -10.43 3.79 18.03
C LEU A 37 -9.96 2.54 18.77
N ILE A 38 -9.19 1.66 18.09
CA ILE A 38 -8.58 0.49 18.71
C ILE A 38 -7.64 0.92 19.84
N ASP A 39 -6.81 1.93 19.61
CA ASP A 39 -5.85 2.42 20.61
C ASP A 39 -6.54 3.02 21.85
N HIS A 40 -7.69 3.69 21.69
CA HIS A 40 -8.38 4.38 22.80
C HIS A 40 -9.40 3.51 23.52
N PHE A 41 -10.19 2.73 22.78
CA PHE A 41 -11.33 1.98 23.31
C PHE A 41 -11.15 0.46 23.28
N GLY A 42 -10.07 -0.05 22.67
CA GLY A 42 -9.82 -1.47 22.49
C GLY A 42 -10.64 -2.11 21.37
N MET A 43 -10.34 -3.38 21.07
CA MET A 43 -10.91 -4.09 19.92
C MET A 43 -12.42 -4.34 20.04
N ALA A 44 -12.90 -4.76 21.22
CA ALA A 44 -14.30 -5.14 21.41
C ALA A 44 -15.25 -3.95 21.20
N TYR A 45 -14.97 -2.82 21.84
CA TYR A 45 -15.81 -1.62 21.70
C TYR A 45 -15.71 -1.02 20.29
N THR A 46 -14.51 -1.04 19.69
CA THR A 46 -14.32 -0.59 18.31
C THR A 46 -15.14 -1.42 17.33
N SER A 47 -15.29 -2.72 17.54
CA SER A 47 -16.15 -3.58 16.70
C SER A 47 -17.61 -3.12 16.69
N HIS A 48 -18.17 -2.75 17.86
CA HIS A 48 -19.52 -2.21 17.94
C HIS A 48 -19.68 -0.87 17.23
N ILE A 49 -18.70 0.05 17.36
CA ILE A 49 -18.69 1.31 16.62
C ILE A 49 -18.65 1.05 15.11
N LEU A 50 -17.83 0.09 14.67
CA LEU A 50 -17.69 -0.23 13.25
C LEU A 50 -18.99 -0.76 12.63
N ASP A 51 -19.78 -1.51 13.38
CA ASP A 51 -21.09 -1.97 12.91
C ASP A 51 -22.08 -0.81 12.70
N GLN A 52 -22.03 0.21 13.57
CA GLN A 52 -22.81 1.44 13.41
C GLN A 52 -22.34 2.24 12.20
N VAL A 53 -21.02 2.40 12.02
CA VAL A 53 -20.43 3.08 10.86
C VAL A 53 -20.79 2.36 9.56
N LYS A 54 -20.75 1.02 9.54
CA LYS A 54 -21.18 0.20 8.41
C LYS A 54 -22.64 0.48 8.05
N THR A 55 -23.54 0.44 9.04
CA THR A 55 -24.97 0.67 8.83
C THR A 55 -25.25 2.09 8.34
N LEU A 56 -24.59 3.09 8.91
CA LEU A 56 -24.66 4.47 8.44
C LEU A 56 -24.15 4.59 7.00
N GLY A 57 -23.00 3.98 6.70
CA GLY A 57 -22.40 3.97 5.37
C GLY A 57 -23.33 3.38 4.31
N PHE A 58 -23.97 2.24 4.61
CA PHE A 58 -24.96 1.67 3.69
C PHE A 58 -26.17 2.58 3.48
N ARG A 59 -26.74 3.14 4.55
CA ARG A 59 -27.88 4.05 4.43
C ARG A 59 -27.55 5.28 3.60
N GLN A 60 -26.38 5.89 3.85
CA GLN A 60 -25.95 7.08 3.11
C GLN A 60 -25.59 6.75 1.67
N ALA A 61 -24.95 5.61 1.40
CA ALA A 61 -24.65 5.18 0.03
C ALA A 61 -25.93 4.93 -0.79
N THR A 62 -26.97 4.37 -0.16
CA THR A 62 -28.29 4.24 -0.81
C THR A 62 -28.93 5.61 -1.03
N ALA A 63 -28.90 6.50 -0.04
CA ALA A 63 -29.48 7.84 -0.14
C ALA A 63 -28.80 8.71 -1.21
N THR A 64 -27.46 8.61 -1.37
CA THR A 64 -26.74 9.33 -2.42
C THR A 64 -26.99 8.77 -3.80
N SER A 65 -27.43 7.51 -3.91
CA SER A 65 -27.85 6.88 -5.17
C SER A 65 -26.84 7.08 -6.33
N ILE A 66 -25.56 6.91 -6.03
CA ILE A 66 -24.48 7.07 -7.03
C ILE A 66 -24.66 5.99 -8.10
N SER A 67 -24.87 6.43 -9.34
CA SER A 67 -24.92 5.60 -10.53
C SER A 67 -23.75 5.94 -11.46
N LEU A 68 -23.46 5.07 -12.42
CA LEU A 68 -22.43 5.29 -13.43
C LEU A 68 -23.06 5.12 -14.82
N GLY A 69 -23.09 6.21 -15.57
CA GLY A 69 -23.50 6.27 -16.98
C GLY A 69 -22.33 6.52 -17.93
N ILE A 70 -22.61 6.47 -19.24
CA ILE A 70 -21.62 6.81 -20.27
C ILE A 70 -21.28 8.30 -20.30
N ASP A 71 -22.22 9.15 -19.88
CA ASP A 71 -22.04 10.61 -19.84
C ASP A 71 -21.11 11.04 -18.71
N ASP A 72 -20.98 10.22 -17.65
CA ASP A 72 -20.06 10.48 -16.54
C ASP A 72 -18.59 10.28 -16.94
N LEU A 73 -18.33 9.58 -18.06
CA LEU A 73 -16.97 9.27 -18.55
C LEU A 73 -16.34 10.45 -19.31
N LEU A 74 -16.34 11.64 -18.72
CA LEU A 74 -15.89 12.88 -19.36
C LEU A 74 -14.43 12.79 -19.86
N THR A 75 -14.25 12.92 -21.18
CA THR A 75 -12.94 12.95 -21.83
C THR A 75 -12.32 14.35 -21.69
N ILE A 76 -11.03 14.41 -21.41
CA ILE A 76 -10.32 15.68 -21.21
C ILE A 76 -10.15 16.39 -22.58
N PRO A 77 -10.52 17.68 -22.70
CA PRO A 77 -10.37 18.43 -23.95
C PRO A 77 -8.93 18.49 -24.48
N SER A 78 -7.93 18.40 -23.59
CA SER A 78 -6.51 18.43 -23.95
C SER A 78 -6.04 17.19 -24.72
N LYS A 79 -6.81 16.08 -24.70
CA LYS A 79 -6.43 14.81 -25.35
C LYS A 79 -6.00 15.01 -26.80
N GLY A 80 -6.84 15.70 -27.58
CA GLY A 80 -6.65 15.79 -29.03
C GLY A 80 -5.38 16.54 -29.43
N TRP A 81 -4.94 17.54 -28.67
CA TRP A 81 -3.69 18.23 -28.98
C TRP A 81 -2.48 17.41 -28.54
N LEU A 82 -2.55 16.76 -27.37
CA LEU A 82 -1.46 15.93 -26.83
C LEU A 82 -1.12 14.76 -27.76
N VAL A 83 -2.15 14.08 -28.26
CA VAL A 83 -1.96 12.95 -29.20
C VAL A 83 -1.33 13.45 -30.50
N ARG A 84 -1.80 14.57 -31.05
CA ARG A 84 -1.22 15.16 -32.27
C ARG A 84 0.24 15.60 -32.09
N ASP A 85 0.58 16.14 -30.93
CA ASP A 85 1.96 16.51 -30.61
C ASP A 85 2.85 15.26 -30.57
N ALA A 86 2.43 14.20 -29.87
CA ALA A 86 3.14 12.92 -29.82
C ALA A 86 3.29 12.28 -31.22
N GLU A 87 2.26 12.33 -32.05
CA GLU A 87 2.32 11.86 -33.45
C GLU A 87 3.32 12.67 -34.28
N HIS A 88 3.36 13.99 -34.10
CA HIS A 88 4.30 14.86 -34.79
C HIS A 88 5.75 14.57 -34.38
N GLN A 89 6.02 14.37 -33.08
CA GLN A 89 7.34 13.97 -32.60
C GLN A 89 7.78 12.62 -33.20
N ASN A 90 6.88 11.62 -33.22
CA ASN A 90 7.17 10.34 -33.84
C ASN A 90 7.41 10.43 -35.34
N LEU A 91 6.70 11.30 -36.05
CA LEU A 91 6.95 11.54 -37.48
C LEU A 91 8.36 12.12 -37.72
N ILE A 92 8.86 12.97 -36.81
CA ILE A 92 10.23 13.48 -36.88
C ILE A 92 11.23 12.35 -36.64
N LEU A 93 10.98 11.49 -35.64
CA LEU A 93 11.84 10.32 -35.37
C LEU A 93 11.90 9.35 -36.56
N GLU A 94 10.76 9.10 -37.21
CA GLU A 94 10.70 8.30 -38.45
C GLU A 94 11.59 8.90 -39.54
N LYS A 95 11.50 10.21 -39.76
CA LYS A 95 12.35 10.90 -40.75
C LYS A 95 13.83 10.80 -40.39
N GLN A 96 14.20 10.99 -39.13
CA GLN A 96 15.59 10.87 -38.67
C GLN A 96 16.13 9.46 -38.85
N HIS A 97 15.30 8.44 -38.60
CA HIS A 97 15.65 7.05 -38.87
C HIS A 97 15.85 6.80 -40.37
N HIS A 98 14.95 7.30 -41.22
CA HIS A 98 15.09 7.21 -42.68
C HIS A 98 16.35 7.90 -43.22
N PHE A 99 16.80 8.98 -42.59
CA PHE A 99 18.06 9.65 -42.93
C PHE A 99 19.31 8.95 -42.36
N GLY A 100 19.15 7.89 -41.57
CA GLY A 100 20.26 7.15 -40.96
C GLY A 100 20.86 7.81 -39.72
N ASN A 101 20.20 8.83 -39.16
CA ASN A 101 20.69 9.56 -37.99
C ASN A 101 20.42 8.82 -36.66
N VAL A 102 19.42 7.93 -36.63
CA VAL A 102 18.99 7.22 -35.42
C VAL A 102 18.87 5.72 -35.72
N HIS A 103 19.39 4.89 -34.82
CA HIS A 103 19.31 3.44 -34.95
C HIS A 103 17.90 2.92 -34.61
N ALA A 104 17.51 1.76 -35.13
CA ALA A 104 16.16 1.22 -34.94
C ALA A 104 15.80 0.99 -33.46
N VAL A 105 16.77 0.54 -32.65
CA VAL A 105 16.58 0.34 -31.20
C VAL A 105 16.35 1.66 -30.47
N GLU A 106 17.09 2.70 -30.86
CA GLU A 106 17.01 4.02 -30.23
C GLU A 106 15.72 4.75 -30.61
N LYS A 107 15.28 4.60 -31.87
CA LYS A 107 13.97 5.03 -32.33
C LYS A 107 12.85 4.40 -31.49
N LEU A 108 12.87 3.07 -31.31
CA LEU A 108 11.87 2.36 -30.52
C LEU A 108 11.83 2.89 -29.08
N ARG A 109 13.00 3.06 -28.45
CA ARG A 109 13.10 3.59 -27.09
C ARG A 109 12.51 4.99 -26.98
N GLN A 110 12.86 5.88 -27.90
CA GLN A 110 12.36 7.26 -27.91
C GLN A 110 10.85 7.33 -28.18
N SER A 111 10.32 6.51 -29.09
CA SER A 111 8.87 6.39 -29.34
C SER A 111 8.13 5.96 -28.06
N ILE A 112 8.64 4.94 -27.36
CA ILE A 112 8.09 4.48 -26.08
C ILE A 112 8.13 5.60 -25.03
N GLU A 113 9.23 6.32 -24.91
CA GLU A 113 9.39 7.44 -23.95
C GLU A 113 8.38 8.56 -24.24
N ILE A 114 8.18 8.95 -25.50
CA ILE A 114 7.20 9.97 -25.91
C ILE A 114 5.80 9.55 -25.49
N TRP A 115 5.36 8.35 -25.88
CA TRP A 115 4.00 7.87 -25.57
C TRP A 115 3.78 7.66 -24.08
N TYR A 116 4.80 7.20 -23.37
CA TYR A 116 4.76 7.08 -21.92
C TYR A 116 4.59 8.45 -21.25
N ALA A 117 5.40 9.44 -21.66
CA ALA A 117 5.32 10.80 -21.14
C ALA A 117 3.95 11.45 -21.40
N THR A 118 3.40 11.30 -22.62
CA THR A 118 2.07 11.80 -22.98
C THR A 118 0.97 11.15 -22.14
N SER A 119 1.03 9.82 -21.95
CA SER A 119 0.06 9.07 -21.14
C SER A 119 0.11 9.48 -19.66
N GLU A 120 1.31 9.67 -19.11
CA GLU A 120 1.51 10.09 -17.73
C GLU A 120 1.07 11.54 -17.50
N TYR A 121 1.37 12.45 -18.43
CA TYR A 121 0.86 13.82 -18.38
C TYR A 121 -0.67 13.85 -18.36
N PHE A 122 -1.30 13.06 -19.22
CA PHE A 122 -2.76 12.95 -19.26
C PHE A 122 -3.33 12.42 -17.94
N ARG A 123 -2.67 11.42 -17.33
CA ARG A 123 -3.05 10.88 -16.02
C ARG A 123 -2.98 11.93 -14.91
N GLN A 124 -2.01 12.84 -14.97
CA GLN A 124 -1.85 13.92 -13.99
C GLN A 124 -2.91 15.01 -14.15
N GLU A 125 -3.24 15.38 -15.40
CA GLU A 125 -4.26 16.39 -15.74
C GLU A 125 -5.69 15.95 -15.41
N MET A 126 -5.93 14.64 -15.30
CA MET A 126 -7.24 14.08 -15.00
C MET A 126 -7.82 14.55 -13.66
N ASN A 127 -7.01 14.57 -12.61
CA ASN A 127 -7.46 14.96 -11.26
C ASN A 127 -7.92 16.42 -11.18
N PRO A 128 -7.13 17.42 -11.63
CA PRO A 128 -7.57 18.80 -11.63
C PRO A 128 -8.77 19.01 -12.57
N ASN A 129 -8.84 18.31 -13.71
CA ASN A 129 -9.97 18.43 -14.63
C ASN A 129 -11.30 18.05 -13.95
N PHE A 130 -11.37 16.87 -13.31
CA PHE A 130 -12.58 16.49 -12.58
C PHE A 130 -12.95 17.50 -11.48
N ARG A 131 -11.97 18.04 -10.75
CA ARG A 131 -12.22 19.06 -9.71
C ARG A 131 -12.73 20.38 -10.26
N MET A 132 -12.36 20.74 -11.48
CA MET A 132 -12.80 21.98 -12.11
C MET A 132 -14.15 21.83 -12.81
N THR A 133 -14.39 20.69 -13.45
CA THR A 133 -15.59 20.47 -14.27
C THR A 133 -16.76 19.96 -13.46
N ASP A 134 -16.58 18.87 -12.71
CA ASP A 134 -17.63 18.28 -11.88
C ASP A 134 -17.02 17.47 -10.71
N PRO A 135 -16.86 18.11 -9.53
CA PRO A 135 -16.36 17.44 -8.33
C PRO A 135 -17.24 16.27 -7.86
N PHE A 136 -18.52 16.25 -8.25
CA PHE A 136 -19.48 15.24 -7.83
C PHE A 136 -19.63 14.10 -8.86
N ASN A 137 -18.79 14.09 -9.89
CA ASN A 137 -18.78 13.03 -10.87
C ASN A 137 -18.61 11.65 -10.19
N PRO A 138 -19.47 10.66 -10.48
CA PRO A 138 -19.42 9.33 -9.85
C PRO A 138 -18.06 8.62 -9.98
N VAL A 139 -17.41 8.72 -11.13
CA VAL A 139 -16.09 8.14 -11.39
C VAL A 139 -15.04 8.78 -10.48
N HIS A 140 -15.11 10.11 -10.33
CA HIS A 140 -14.24 10.86 -9.42
C HIS A 140 -14.48 10.42 -7.97
N ILE A 141 -15.73 10.46 -7.50
CA ILE A 141 -16.06 10.08 -6.12
C ILE A 141 -15.58 8.66 -5.80
N MET A 142 -15.86 7.67 -6.67
CA MET A 142 -15.50 6.27 -6.42
C MET A 142 -13.97 6.05 -6.35
N SER A 143 -13.23 6.61 -7.30
CA SER A 143 -11.78 6.42 -7.41
C SER A 143 -11.01 7.19 -6.33
N PHE A 144 -11.34 8.47 -6.10
CA PHE A 144 -10.59 9.32 -5.16
C PHE A 144 -11.01 9.15 -3.71
N SER A 145 -12.23 8.67 -3.44
CA SER A 145 -12.59 8.22 -2.08
C SER A 145 -11.83 6.95 -1.67
N GLY A 146 -11.26 6.22 -2.63
CA GLY A 146 -10.63 4.93 -2.40
C GLY A 146 -11.63 3.80 -2.14
N ALA A 147 -12.90 3.99 -2.51
CA ALA A 147 -13.93 2.96 -2.41
C ALA A 147 -13.75 1.89 -3.48
N ARG A 148 -13.59 2.30 -4.75
CA ARG A 148 -13.34 1.40 -5.88
C ARG A 148 -12.76 2.18 -7.05
N GLY A 149 -11.79 1.60 -7.73
CA GLY A 149 -11.12 2.26 -8.85
C GLY A 149 -9.74 2.76 -8.44
N ASN A 150 -8.83 2.75 -9.40
CA ASN A 150 -7.54 3.44 -9.31
C ASN A 150 -7.47 4.48 -10.42
N ALA A 151 -6.63 5.51 -10.26
CA ALA A 151 -6.38 6.52 -11.29
C ALA A 151 -6.01 5.89 -12.65
N SER A 152 -5.25 4.80 -12.65
CA SER A 152 -4.92 4.05 -13.88
C SER A 152 -6.14 3.42 -14.57
N GLN A 153 -7.15 2.99 -13.81
CA GLN A 153 -8.38 2.43 -14.37
C GLN A 153 -9.27 3.54 -14.95
N VAL A 154 -9.34 4.69 -14.26
CA VAL A 154 -10.05 5.86 -14.79
C VAL A 154 -9.36 6.38 -16.05
N HIS A 155 -8.03 6.38 -16.08
CA HIS A 155 -7.23 6.70 -17.26
C HIS A 155 -7.57 5.85 -18.48
N GLN A 156 -7.76 4.54 -18.31
CA GLN A 156 -8.17 3.65 -19.40
C GLN A 156 -9.60 3.91 -19.89
N LEU A 157 -10.48 4.44 -19.05
CA LEU A 157 -11.88 4.71 -19.40
C LEU A 157 -12.04 6.01 -20.19
N VAL A 158 -11.39 7.10 -19.74
CA VAL A 158 -11.62 8.45 -20.28
C VAL A 158 -10.41 9.07 -20.96
N GLY A 159 -9.22 8.48 -20.79
CA GLY A 159 -7.98 9.00 -21.33
C GLY A 159 -7.51 8.29 -22.57
N MET A 160 -6.45 7.51 -22.42
CA MET A 160 -5.94 6.60 -23.45
C MET A 160 -5.57 5.28 -22.78
N ARG A 161 -5.66 4.18 -23.52
CA ARG A 161 -5.23 2.88 -23.00
C ARG A 161 -3.70 2.76 -22.98
N GLY A 162 -3.02 3.46 -23.89
CA GLY A 162 -1.58 3.64 -23.92
C GLY A 162 -0.81 2.44 -24.49
N LEU A 163 0.44 2.30 -24.07
CA LEU A 163 1.34 1.26 -24.55
C LEU A 163 1.00 -0.12 -23.95
N MET A 164 1.21 -1.15 -24.75
CA MET A 164 0.95 -2.55 -24.42
C MET A 164 2.21 -3.40 -24.59
N SER A 165 2.27 -4.50 -23.84
CA SER A 165 3.30 -5.52 -24.01
C SER A 165 2.83 -6.71 -24.85
N ASP A 166 3.74 -7.27 -25.62
CA ASP A 166 3.54 -8.53 -26.34
C ASP A 166 3.59 -9.75 -25.39
N PRO A 167 3.31 -10.98 -25.88
CA PRO A 167 3.42 -12.19 -25.07
C PRO A 167 4.81 -12.43 -24.48
N GLN A 168 5.87 -11.93 -25.11
CA GLN A 168 7.26 -12.02 -24.66
C GLN A 168 7.59 -10.98 -23.57
N GLY A 169 6.76 -9.95 -23.40
CA GLY A 169 6.96 -8.85 -22.46
C GLY A 169 7.69 -7.65 -23.06
N GLN A 170 7.91 -7.62 -24.37
CA GLN A 170 8.44 -6.47 -25.08
C GLN A 170 7.33 -5.46 -25.35
N MET A 171 7.69 -4.17 -25.33
CA MET A 171 6.74 -3.09 -25.60
C MET A 171 6.45 -3.01 -27.09
N ILE A 172 5.17 -2.92 -27.42
CA ILE A 172 4.71 -2.75 -28.79
C ILE A 172 4.78 -1.26 -29.15
N ASP A 173 5.44 -0.93 -30.26
CA ASP A 173 5.66 0.45 -30.76
C ASP A 173 4.35 1.15 -31.20
N LEU A 174 3.24 0.41 -31.25
CA LEU A 174 1.92 0.93 -31.60
C LEU A 174 1.07 1.13 -30.33
N PRO A 175 0.94 2.37 -29.82
CA PRO A 175 0.11 2.65 -28.65
C PRO A 175 -1.38 2.63 -29.02
N ILE A 176 -2.21 2.37 -28.01
CA ILE A 176 -3.66 2.48 -28.12
C ILE A 176 -4.06 3.89 -27.66
N GLN A 177 -4.32 4.76 -28.64
CA GLN A 177 -4.70 6.15 -28.42
C GLN A 177 -6.15 6.28 -27.94
N SER A 178 -6.99 5.34 -28.36
CA SER A 178 -8.41 5.31 -28.01
C SER A 178 -8.62 4.90 -26.55
N ASN A 179 -9.74 5.30 -25.97
CA ASN A 179 -10.18 4.83 -24.65
C ASN A 179 -11.41 3.92 -24.75
N LEU A 180 -11.81 3.33 -23.61
CA LEU A 180 -12.94 2.41 -23.59
C LEU A 180 -14.30 3.10 -23.83
N ARG A 181 -14.39 4.43 -23.64
CA ARG A 181 -15.60 5.20 -23.99
C ARG A 181 -15.72 5.39 -25.50
N GLU A 182 -14.63 5.75 -26.17
CA GLU A 182 -14.55 5.97 -27.62
C GLU A 182 -14.68 4.66 -28.41
N GLY A 183 -14.24 3.55 -27.80
CA GLY A 183 -14.14 2.25 -28.44
C GLY A 183 -12.75 2.00 -29.01
N LEU A 184 -12.42 0.72 -29.23
CA LEU A 184 -11.13 0.30 -29.78
C LEU A 184 -11.32 -0.17 -31.22
N SER A 185 -10.40 0.19 -32.11
CA SER A 185 -10.30 -0.41 -33.44
C SER A 185 -9.95 -1.90 -33.35
N LEU A 186 -10.15 -2.65 -34.44
CA LEU A 186 -9.81 -4.08 -34.50
C LEU A 186 -8.34 -4.33 -34.13
N THR A 187 -7.42 -3.50 -34.64
CA THR A 187 -5.99 -3.62 -34.38
C THR A 187 -5.66 -3.34 -32.92
N GLU A 188 -6.18 -2.24 -32.35
CA GLU A 188 -5.98 -1.89 -30.94
C GLU A 188 -6.56 -2.96 -30.00
N TYR A 189 -7.71 -3.52 -30.35
CA TYR A 189 -8.33 -4.59 -29.57
C TYR A 189 -7.46 -5.86 -29.56
N ILE A 190 -6.98 -6.30 -30.73
CA ILE A 190 -6.09 -7.48 -30.84
C ILE A 190 -4.79 -7.25 -30.04
N ILE A 191 -4.18 -6.07 -30.15
CA ILE A 191 -2.98 -5.73 -29.38
C ILE A 191 -3.25 -5.82 -27.89
N SER A 192 -4.39 -5.28 -27.42
CA SER A 192 -4.77 -5.38 -26.02
C SER A 192 -5.03 -6.82 -25.56
N CYS A 193 -5.45 -7.72 -26.45
CA CYS A 193 -5.70 -9.12 -26.09
C CYS A 193 -4.42 -9.88 -25.71
N TYR A 194 -3.27 -9.55 -26.31
CA TYR A 194 -2.00 -10.21 -25.98
C TYR A 194 -1.63 -9.97 -24.51
N GLY A 195 -1.62 -8.71 -24.09
CA GLY A 195 -1.34 -8.32 -22.70
C GLY A 195 -2.35 -8.90 -21.72
N ALA A 196 -3.65 -8.86 -22.06
CA ALA A 196 -4.71 -9.41 -21.23
C ALA A 196 -4.59 -10.93 -21.04
N ARG A 197 -4.36 -11.68 -22.12
CA ARG A 197 -4.20 -13.13 -22.08
C ARG A 197 -2.97 -13.53 -21.26
N LYS A 198 -1.84 -12.85 -21.47
CA LYS A 198 -0.62 -13.07 -20.69
C LYS A 198 -0.88 -12.85 -19.20
N GLY A 199 -1.53 -11.74 -18.84
CA GLY A 199 -1.87 -11.44 -17.45
C GLY A 199 -2.71 -12.53 -16.78
N VAL A 200 -3.73 -13.06 -17.47
CA VAL A 200 -4.57 -14.16 -16.96
C VAL A 200 -3.78 -15.46 -16.82
N VAL A 201 -2.92 -15.79 -17.80
CA VAL A 201 -2.09 -17.00 -17.75
C VAL A 201 -1.05 -16.90 -16.63
N ASP A 202 -0.33 -15.78 -16.51
CA ASP A 202 0.66 -15.55 -15.46
C ASP A 202 0.04 -15.60 -14.07
N THR A 203 -1.18 -15.06 -13.93
CA THR A 203 -1.97 -15.16 -12.69
C THR A 203 -2.20 -16.63 -12.33
N ALA A 204 -2.68 -17.45 -13.27
CA ALA A 204 -2.99 -18.85 -13.02
C ALA A 204 -1.73 -19.68 -12.70
N VAL A 205 -0.67 -19.50 -13.49
CA VAL A 205 0.58 -20.27 -13.32
C VAL A 205 1.31 -19.87 -12.04
N ARG A 206 1.50 -18.59 -11.77
CA ARG A 206 2.33 -18.16 -10.63
C ARG A 206 1.63 -18.30 -9.27
N THR A 207 0.31 -18.52 -9.27
CA THR A 207 -0.42 -18.86 -8.03
C THR A 207 0.14 -20.13 -7.41
N SER A 208 0.49 -21.14 -8.23
CA SER A 208 1.08 -22.38 -7.70
C SER A 208 2.46 -22.15 -7.11
N ASP A 209 3.27 -21.28 -7.71
CA ASP A 209 4.63 -20.99 -7.24
C ASP A 209 4.61 -20.28 -5.88
N ALA A 210 3.72 -19.30 -5.71
CA ALA A 210 3.55 -18.60 -4.44
C ALA A 210 2.98 -19.53 -3.35
N GLY A 211 2.05 -20.42 -3.72
CA GLY A 211 1.54 -21.46 -2.82
C GLY A 211 2.62 -22.45 -2.40
N TYR A 212 3.45 -22.90 -3.35
CA TYR A 212 4.57 -23.80 -3.08
C TYR A 212 5.62 -23.15 -2.17
N LEU A 213 5.97 -21.89 -2.41
CA LEU A 213 6.85 -21.11 -1.54
C LEU A 213 6.28 -21.02 -0.12
N THR A 214 5.00 -20.68 0.01
CA THR A 214 4.32 -20.59 1.32
C THR A 214 4.40 -21.92 2.07
N ARG A 215 4.12 -23.04 1.38
CA ARG A 215 4.25 -24.38 1.95
C ARG A 215 5.67 -24.66 2.43
N ARG A 216 6.68 -24.40 1.60
CA ARG A 216 8.10 -24.61 1.95
C ARG A 216 8.53 -23.76 3.13
N LEU A 217 8.13 -22.48 3.17
CA LEU A 217 8.39 -21.59 4.29
C LEU A 217 7.80 -22.18 5.58
N VAL A 218 6.50 -22.51 5.57
CA VAL A 218 5.81 -23.08 6.75
C VAL A 218 6.44 -24.41 7.18
N GLU A 219 6.79 -25.31 6.27
CA GLU A 219 7.44 -26.59 6.61
C GLU A 219 8.78 -26.40 7.35
N VAL A 220 9.55 -25.36 7.00
CA VAL A 220 10.82 -25.04 7.68
C VAL A 220 10.56 -24.45 9.06
N VAL A 221 9.59 -23.55 9.21
CA VAL A 221 9.40 -22.77 10.45
C VAL A 221 8.32 -23.33 11.39
N GLN A 222 7.58 -24.37 11.01
CA GLN A 222 6.44 -24.90 11.79
C GLN A 222 6.77 -25.29 13.24
N HIS A 223 8.02 -25.66 13.51
CA HIS A 223 8.47 -26.06 14.85
C HIS A 223 8.84 -24.87 15.74
N ILE A 224 8.91 -23.65 15.18
CA ILE A 224 9.27 -22.44 15.90
C ILE A 224 8.06 -21.93 16.70
N VAL A 225 8.07 -22.20 17.99
CA VAL A 225 7.05 -21.80 18.97
C VAL A 225 7.67 -20.99 20.10
N ILE A 226 6.88 -20.15 20.76
CA ILE A 226 7.31 -19.45 21.99
C ILE A 226 7.22 -20.40 23.18
N ARG A 227 8.34 -20.74 23.83
CA ARG A 227 8.33 -21.68 24.98
C ARG A 227 8.69 -21.07 26.33
N ARG A 228 9.48 -20.01 26.35
CA ARG A 228 9.93 -19.36 27.60
C ARG A 228 9.85 -17.86 27.50
N THR A 229 9.80 -17.19 28.64
CA THR A 229 9.80 -15.73 28.72
C THR A 229 11.16 -15.15 28.31
N ASN A 230 12.25 -15.59 28.94
CA ASN A 230 13.59 -15.09 28.69
C ASN A 230 14.59 -16.24 28.44
N CYS A 231 15.48 -16.07 27.44
CA CYS A 231 16.56 -17.03 27.16
C CYS A 231 17.90 -16.64 27.82
N GLY A 232 17.97 -15.46 28.46
CA GLY A 232 19.15 -14.92 29.14
C GLY A 232 20.24 -14.40 28.19
N THR A 233 19.94 -14.23 26.90
CA THR A 233 20.93 -13.71 25.95
C THR A 233 21.22 -12.24 26.21
N ILE A 234 22.50 -11.87 26.28
CA ILE A 234 22.94 -10.46 26.30
C ILE A 234 23.12 -9.88 24.90
N ARG A 235 23.04 -10.73 23.85
CA ARG A 235 23.27 -10.32 22.48
C ARG A 235 22.04 -9.63 21.89
N GLY A 236 22.24 -8.47 21.30
CA GLY A 236 21.25 -7.73 20.52
C GLY A 236 21.80 -7.31 19.16
N ILE A 237 20.91 -6.79 18.32
CA ILE A 237 21.28 -6.12 17.07
C ILE A 237 21.11 -4.62 17.29
N SER A 238 22.12 -3.83 16.93
CA SER A 238 22.07 -2.37 17.02
C SER A 238 21.38 -1.77 15.79
N VAL A 239 20.36 -0.96 16.01
CA VAL A 239 19.67 -0.20 14.96
C VAL A 239 20.19 1.24 15.01
N ASN A 240 20.83 1.69 13.93
CA ASN A 240 21.32 3.06 13.82
C ASN A 240 20.17 4.01 13.46
N THR A 241 19.96 5.03 14.29
CA THR A 241 18.93 6.08 14.17
C THR A 241 19.44 7.33 13.45
N GLN A 242 20.75 7.46 13.22
CA GLN A 242 21.40 8.69 12.74
C GLN A 242 21.78 8.66 11.25
N ASN A 243 21.53 7.55 10.53
CA ASN A 243 21.83 7.51 9.10
C ASN A 243 20.83 8.37 8.30
N GLU A 244 21.26 9.53 7.82
CA GLU A 244 20.49 10.46 6.97
C GLU A 244 19.94 9.80 5.69
N MET A 245 20.56 8.69 5.26
CA MET A 245 20.18 7.94 4.06
C MET A 245 18.94 7.04 4.26
N MET A 246 18.52 6.80 5.51
CA MET A 246 17.35 5.96 5.82
C MET A 246 16.17 6.83 6.29
N PRO A 247 15.00 6.76 5.62
CA PRO A 247 13.84 7.55 6.04
C PRO A 247 13.41 7.19 7.46
N GLU A 248 13.02 8.21 8.25
CA GLU A 248 12.65 8.06 9.66
C GLU A 248 11.57 6.98 9.92
N SER A 249 10.72 6.72 8.93
CA SER A 249 9.69 5.68 8.98
C SER A 249 10.27 4.27 9.12
N SER A 250 11.45 4.00 8.57
CA SER A 250 12.03 2.65 8.49
C SER A 250 12.50 2.13 9.85
N TRP A 251 13.29 2.93 10.59
CA TRP A 251 13.74 2.54 11.92
C TRP A 251 12.60 2.58 12.95
N THR A 252 11.64 3.51 12.78
CA THR A 252 10.40 3.55 13.58
C THR A 252 9.64 2.23 13.48
N GLN A 253 9.40 1.73 12.27
CA GLN A 253 8.72 0.45 12.03
C GLN A 253 9.51 -0.75 12.55
N THR A 254 10.84 -0.68 12.50
CA THR A 254 11.72 -1.76 12.97
C THR A 254 11.71 -1.89 14.50
N LEU A 255 11.67 -0.76 15.22
CA LEU A 255 11.75 -0.74 16.68
C LEU A 255 10.41 -1.01 17.37
N ILE A 256 9.28 -0.58 16.79
CA ILE A 256 7.96 -0.77 17.41
C ILE A 256 7.73 -2.26 17.70
N GLY A 257 7.34 -2.57 18.93
CA GLY A 257 7.04 -3.93 19.37
C GLY A 257 8.27 -4.80 19.63
N ARG A 258 9.50 -4.27 19.50
CA ARG A 258 10.72 -4.97 19.93
C ARG A 258 11.03 -4.73 21.39
N VAL A 259 12.00 -5.47 21.92
CA VAL A 259 12.43 -5.41 23.32
C VAL A 259 13.88 -4.94 23.38
N LEU A 260 14.18 -4.05 24.33
CA LEU A 260 15.53 -3.54 24.53
C LEU A 260 16.50 -4.62 25.01
N ALA A 261 17.67 -4.68 24.37
CA ALA A 261 18.78 -5.50 24.82
C ALA A 261 19.60 -4.80 25.90
N ASP A 262 19.80 -3.47 25.80
CA ASP A 262 20.60 -2.70 26.76
C ASP A 262 19.78 -1.55 27.35
N ASP A 263 20.19 -1.10 28.53
CA ASP A 263 19.65 0.10 29.16
C ASP A 263 20.00 1.34 28.33
N ILE A 264 19.05 2.26 28.17
CA ILE A 264 19.27 3.53 27.47
C ILE A 264 19.37 4.65 28.49
N TYR A 265 20.51 5.35 28.49
CA TYR A 265 20.78 6.47 29.38
C TYR A 265 20.83 7.80 28.63
N ARG A 266 20.37 8.86 29.29
CA ARG A 266 20.64 10.26 28.93
C ARG A 266 21.51 10.87 30.03
N GLY A 267 22.82 10.93 29.78
CA GLY A 267 23.77 11.30 30.83
C GLY A 267 23.66 10.33 32.01
N SER A 268 23.33 10.84 33.20
CA SER A 268 23.13 10.04 34.41
C SER A 268 21.72 9.46 34.58
N ARG A 269 20.75 9.82 33.73
CA ARG A 269 19.35 9.39 33.88
C ARG A 269 19.02 8.21 32.96
N CYS A 270 18.59 7.09 33.52
CA CYS A 270 18.04 5.97 32.75
C CYS A 270 16.67 6.36 32.15
N ILE A 271 16.54 6.26 30.83
CA ILE A 271 15.28 6.52 30.09
C ILE A 271 14.46 5.23 29.97
N ALA A 272 15.16 4.14 29.67
CA ALA A 272 14.57 2.84 29.38
C ALA A 272 15.48 1.74 29.90
N ILE A 273 14.87 0.73 30.50
CA ILE A 273 15.60 -0.40 31.08
C ILE A 273 15.63 -1.57 30.10
N ARG A 274 16.65 -2.41 30.24
CA ARG A 274 16.77 -3.68 29.55
C ARG A 274 15.51 -4.54 29.75
N ASN A 275 15.14 -5.29 28.72
CA ASN A 275 13.93 -6.11 28.65
C ASN A 275 12.60 -5.33 28.64
N GLN A 276 12.64 -3.99 28.54
CA GLN A 276 11.44 -3.19 28.32
C GLN A 276 11.02 -3.26 26.85
N ASP A 277 9.71 -3.37 26.61
CA ASP A 277 9.13 -3.33 25.28
C ASP A 277 9.04 -1.90 24.73
N ILE A 278 9.26 -1.76 23.42
CA ILE A 278 9.30 -0.49 22.72
C ILE A 278 7.91 -0.20 22.13
N GLY A 279 7.06 0.41 22.95
CA GLY A 279 5.80 0.98 22.50
C GLY A 279 5.94 2.39 21.89
N ILE A 280 4.84 2.91 21.35
CA ILE A 280 4.77 4.25 20.71
C ILE A 280 5.25 5.36 21.67
N GLY A 281 4.86 5.29 22.94
CA GLY A 281 5.25 6.29 23.94
C GLY A 281 6.74 6.30 24.29
N LEU A 282 7.39 5.13 24.29
CA LEU A 282 8.85 5.05 24.48
C LEU A 282 9.58 5.52 23.22
N LEU A 283 9.11 5.11 22.04
CA LEU A 283 9.69 5.51 20.77
C LEU A 283 9.64 7.02 20.54
N ASN A 284 8.54 7.69 20.88
CA ASN A 284 8.43 9.15 20.78
C ASN A 284 9.43 9.86 21.68
N ARG A 285 9.70 9.33 22.87
CA ARG A 285 10.76 9.83 23.75
C ARG A 285 12.14 9.62 23.10
N LEU A 286 12.42 8.43 22.57
CA LEU A 286 13.70 8.14 21.89
C LEU A 286 13.93 9.05 20.66
N LYS A 287 12.87 9.36 19.89
CA LYS A 287 12.92 10.33 18.77
C LYS A 287 13.40 11.71 19.21
N THR A 288 12.84 12.23 20.29
CA THR A 288 13.19 13.58 20.78
C THR A 288 14.64 13.70 21.24
N PHE A 289 15.31 12.58 21.52
CA PHE A 289 16.65 12.58 22.10
C PHE A 289 17.77 12.26 21.10
N GLN A 290 17.47 11.98 19.82
CA GLN A 290 18.45 11.61 18.77
C GLN A 290 19.53 10.67 19.32
N THR A 291 19.10 9.61 20.01
CA THR A 291 20.02 8.77 20.79
C THR A 291 20.93 7.94 19.89
N GLN A 292 22.08 7.60 20.46
CA GLN A 292 22.98 6.50 20.10
C GLN A 292 22.26 5.26 19.53
N PRO A 293 22.95 4.39 18.79
CA PRO A 293 22.37 3.16 18.25
C PRO A 293 21.62 2.37 19.32
N ILE A 294 20.40 1.93 19.00
CA ILE A 294 19.52 1.23 19.93
C ILE A 294 19.72 -0.28 19.76
N SER A 295 20.19 -0.95 20.81
CA SER A 295 20.31 -2.41 20.83
C SER A 295 18.96 -3.07 21.12
N ILE A 296 18.47 -3.89 20.17
CA ILE A 296 17.23 -4.67 20.32
C ILE A 296 17.50 -6.17 20.40
N GLN A 297 16.67 -6.88 21.16
CA GLN A 297 16.64 -8.34 21.13
C GLN A 297 15.93 -8.82 19.87
N THR A 298 16.46 -9.87 19.24
CA THR A 298 15.89 -10.42 18.02
C THR A 298 15.83 -11.94 18.06
N PRO A 299 14.97 -12.58 17.25
CA PRO A 299 14.96 -14.04 17.10
C PRO A 299 16.33 -14.63 16.76
N PHE A 300 17.14 -13.91 15.97
CA PHE A 300 18.47 -14.34 15.54
C PHE A 300 19.49 -14.43 16.68
N THR A 301 19.33 -13.62 17.74
CA THR A 301 20.25 -13.62 18.89
C THR A 301 19.77 -14.49 20.04
N CYS A 302 18.62 -15.16 19.91
CA CYS A 302 18.08 -16.08 20.89
C CYS A 302 19.08 -17.22 21.17
N ARG A 303 19.17 -17.65 22.43
CA ARG A 303 20.12 -18.69 22.85
C ARG A 303 19.73 -20.09 22.37
N ASN A 304 18.45 -20.31 22.06
CA ASN A 304 17.93 -21.61 21.63
C ASN A 304 17.76 -21.66 20.11
N THR A 305 17.99 -22.83 19.53
CA THR A 305 17.89 -23.09 18.08
C THR A 305 16.55 -23.65 17.63
N SER A 306 15.78 -24.29 18.53
CA SER A 306 14.51 -24.97 18.18
C SER A 306 13.25 -24.20 18.62
N TRP A 307 13.38 -23.17 19.45
CA TRP A 307 12.28 -22.32 19.89
C TRP A 307 12.77 -20.91 20.23
N ILE A 308 11.87 -19.94 20.26
CA ILE A 308 12.20 -18.53 20.54
C ILE A 308 11.61 -18.12 21.89
N CYS A 309 12.28 -17.26 22.65
CA CYS A 309 11.73 -16.70 23.88
C CYS A 309 10.87 -15.46 23.61
N ARG A 310 9.94 -15.17 24.52
CA ARG A 310 9.02 -14.02 24.46
C ARG A 310 9.77 -12.71 24.23
N LEU A 311 10.86 -12.47 24.96
CA LEU A 311 11.63 -11.22 24.88
C LEU A 311 12.42 -11.07 23.57
N CYS A 312 12.95 -12.16 22.99
CA CYS A 312 13.63 -12.10 21.70
C CYS A 312 12.66 -11.91 20.53
N TYR A 313 11.41 -12.34 20.66
CA TYR A 313 10.37 -12.11 19.63
C TYR A 313 9.79 -10.69 19.74
N GLY A 314 9.31 -10.33 20.94
CA GLY A 314 8.67 -9.04 21.23
C GLY A 314 7.14 -9.11 21.27
N GLN A 315 6.49 -8.05 20.80
CA GLN A 315 5.05 -7.90 20.75
C GLN A 315 4.43 -8.71 19.61
N SER A 316 3.24 -9.25 19.88
CA SER A 316 2.41 -9.86 18.84
C SER A 316 1.80 -8.76 17.97
N PRO A 317 1.89 -8.84 16.62
CA PRO A 317 1.33 -7.84 15.72
C PRO A 317 -0.19 -7.65 15.86
N THR A 318 -0.89 -8.64 16.39
CA THR A 318 -2.36 -8.68 16.44
C THR A 318 -2.94 -8.13 17.74
N GLN A 319 -2.24 -8.31 18.86
CA GLN A 319 -2.77 -8.04 20.20
C GLN A 319 -2.13 -6.82 20.88
N GLY A 320 -1.04 -6.27 20.33
CA GLY A 320 -0.38 -5.07 20.85
C GLY A 320 0.34 -5.26 22.19
N HIS A 321 0.36 -6.47 22.74
CA HIS A 321 1.14 -6.86 23.91
C HIS A 321 2.22 -7.90 23.53
N LEU A 322 3.13 -8.18 24.46
CA LEU A 322 4.15 -9.23 24.28
C LEU A 322 3.50 -10.56 23.90
N VAL A 323 4.11 -11.29 22.97
CA VAL A 323 3.63 -12.59 22.46
C VAL A 323 3.37 -13.59 23.59
N GLU A 324 2.35 -14.44 23.47
CA GLU A 324 2.01 -15.39 24.53
C GLU A 324 2.83 -16.68 24.46
N LEU A 325 2.96 -17.37 25.59
CA LEU A 325 3.62 -18.67 25.64
C LEU A 325 2.77 -19.71 24.90
N GLY A 326 3.39 -20.50 24.03
CA GLY A 326 2.74 -21.51 23.20
C GLY A 326 2.37 -21.02 21.80
N GLU A 327 2.51 -19.73 21.50
CA GLU A 327 2.14 -19.19 20.19
C GLU A 327 3.07 -19.70 19.07
N ALA A 328 2.47 -20.16 17.97
CA ALA A 328 3.17 -20.73 16.82
C ALA A 328 3.67 -19.64 15.85
N VAL A 329 4.59 -18.82 16.34
CA VAL A 329 5.14 -17.67 15.61
C VAL A 329 5.79 -18.02 14.29
N GLY A 330 6.31 -19.24 14.14
CA GLY A 330 6.84 -19.72 12.86
C GLY A 330 5.76 -19.78 11.78
N ILE A 331 4.63 -20.44 12.06
CA ILE A 331 3.51 -20.56 11.11
C ILE A 331 3.00 -19.18 10.71
N ILE A 332 2.84 -18.28 11.70
CA ILE A 332 2.42 -16.89 11.48
C ILE A 332 3.41 -16.17 10.55
N ALA A 333 4.71 -16.32 10.77
CA ALA A 333 5.74 -15.70 9.93
C ALA A 333 5.72 -16.24 8.49
N GLY A 334 5.57 -17.57 8.32
CA GLY A 334 5.48 -18.20 7.01
C GLY A 334 4.28 -17.69 6.20
N GLN A 335 3.12 -17.60 6.84
CA GLN A 335 1.89 -17.05 6.22
C GLN A 335 2.01 -15.55 5.92
N SER A 336 2.60 -14.78 6.85
CA SER A 336 2.79 -13.33 6.69
C SER A 336 3.70 -12.96 5.52
N ILE A 337 4.55 -13.90 5.05
CA ILE A 337 5.34 -13.73 3.83
C ILE A 337 4.59 -14.30 2.63
N GLY A 338 4.00 -15.49 2.77
CA GLY A 338 3.39 -16.24 1.68
C GLY A 338 2.13 -15.62 1.09
N GLU A 339 1.18 -15.20 1.94
CA GLU A 339 -0.08 -14.60 1.48
C GLU A 339 0.17 -13.29 0.70
N PRO A 340 0.95 -12.31 1.23
CA PRO A 340 1.26 -11.11 0.48
C PRO A 340 2.03 -11.38 -0.82
N SER A 341 2.93 -12.37 -0.84
CA SER A 341 3.68 -12.73 -2.06
C SER A 341 2.74 -13.25 -3.15
N THR A 342 1.73 -14.04 -2.78
CA THR A 342 0.68 -14.48 -3.70
C THR A 342 -0.12 -13.28 -4.20
N GLN A 343 -0.54 -12.39 -3.30
CA GLN A 343 -1.30 -11.21 -3.65
C GLN A 343 -0.54 -10.23 -4.55
N LEU A 344 0.76 -10.00 -4.30
CA LEU A 344 1.60 -9.14 -5.14
C LEU A 344 1.69 -9.69 -6.56
N THR A 345 1.93 -11.00 -6.67
CA THR A 345 1.96 -11.70 -7.96
C THR A 345 0.63 -11.55 -8.70
N LEU A 346 -0.51 -11.71 -8.02
CA LEU A 346 -1.81 -11.54 -8.66
C LEU A 346 -2.09 -10.08 -9.05
N ARG A 347 -1.83 -9.12 -8.16
CA ARG A 347 -2.17 -7.69 -8.37
C ARG A 347 -1.36 -7.02 -9.47
N THR A 348 -0.11 -7.41 -9.72
CA THR A 348 0.71 -6.79 -10.77
C THR A 348 0.26 -7.13 -12.18
N PHE A 349 -0.39 -8.28 -12.40
CA PHE A 349 -0.66 -8.79 -13.75
C PHE A 349 -2.12 -8.68 -14.19
N HIS A 350 -3.04 -8.30 -13.29
CA HIS A 350 -4.43 -8.00 -13.64
C HIS A 350 -4.64 -6.65 -14.35
N THR A 351 -3.58 -5.87 -14.59
CA THR A 351 -3.67 -4.60 -15.35
C THR A 351 -3.82 -4.80 -16.86
N GLY A 352 -3.81 -6.06 -17.34
CA GLY A 352 -4.10 -6.40 -18.74
C GLY A 352 -3.00 -6.02 -19.72
N GLY A 353 -1.75 -5.96 -19.26
CA GLY A 353 -0.59 -5.60 -20.07
C GLY A 353 -0.40 -4.10 -20.30
N VAL A 354 -1.21 -3.25 -19.66
CA VAL A 354 -1.01 -1.79 -19.67
C VAL A 354 0.20 -1.45 -18.84
N PHE A 355 1.18 -0.83 -19.49
CA PHE A 355 2.40 -0.39 -18.83
C PHE A 355 2.14 0.87 -18.00
N THR A 356 2.30 0.75 -16.68
CA THR A 356 2.24 1.88 -15.74
C THR A 356 3.52 1.98 -14.89
N GLY A 357 4.57 1.27 -15.29
CA GLY A 357 5.86 1.30 -14.60
C GLY A 357 6.54 2.63 -14.86
N GLY A 358 7.02 3.30 -13.80
CA GLY A 358 7.99 4.37 -13.99
C GLY A 358 9.15 3.87 -14.84
N THR A 359 9.67 4.71 -15.74
CA THR A 359 10.97 4.49 -16.36
C THR A 359 11.99 4.37 -15.24
N ALA A 360 12.28 3.14 -14.82
CA ALA A 360 13.51 2.89 -14.11
C ALA A 360 14.61 3.27 -15.09
N GLU A 361 15.38 4.30 -14.75
CA GLU A 361 16.69 4.52 -15.34
C GLU A 361 17.48 3.24 -15.12
N GLN A 362 17.42 2.33 -16.10
CA GLN A 362 18.45 1.32 -16.27
C GLN A 362 19.65 2.05 -16.84
N VAL A 363 20.47 2.58 -15.93
CA VAL A 363 21.88 2.90 -16.17
C VAL A 363 22.71 1.84 -15.47
#